data_AF-A0A1Y5Y9Z4-F1
#
_entry.id   AF-A0A1Y5Y9Z4-F1
#
_cell.length_a   1.000
_cell.length_b   1.000
_cell.length_c   1.000
_cell.angle_alpha   90.00
_cell.angle_beta   90.00
_cell.angle_gamma   90.00
#
_symmetry.space_group_name_H-M   'P 1'
#
loop_
_entity.id
_entity.type
_entity.pdbx_description
1 polymer ?
#
loop_
_entity_poly.entity_id
_entity_poly.type
_entity_poly.pdbx_seq_one_letter_code
_entity_poly.pdbx_strand_id
1 'polypeptide(L)'
;MRRLMQTLMALAVPAMLITGASPATATAAPAAEVHCTSFSNVNVSWAGPQYFMHVPSTSWDSYNYDCVLARGDRNVAVKALQESLNACYGQGIATDSDFGTATERAVRNAQNEIIRTFGNVLVADGRFGPITSSWFKFQIYDHWNGGTPTGNCAHR
;
A
#
# COMPACT_ATOMS: atom_id res chain seq x y z
N MET A 1 5.31 24.10 -69.50
CA MET A 1 5.97 23.53 -70.69
C MET A 1 6.20 22.05 -70.43
N ARG A 2 5.74 21.19 -71.34
CA ARG A 2 5.86 19.72 -71.33
C ARG A 2 7.32 19.26 -71.47
N ARG A 3 7.57 18.01 -71.00
CA ARG A 3 8.36 16.90 -71.59
C ARG A 3 9.19 16.21 -70.49
N LEU A 4 9.33 14.87 -70.36
CA LEU A 4 8.96 13.72 -71.18
C LEU A 4 9.00 12.44 -70.30
N MET A 5 8.12 11.48 -70.61
CA MET A 5 8.10 10.08 -70.16
C MET A 5 9.34 9.29 -70.61
N GLN A 6 9.70 8.24 -69.85
CA GLN A 6 10.16 6.88 -70.23
C GLN A 6 10.84 6.25 -68.99
N THR A 7 10.69 4.99 -68.57
CA THR A 7 10.22 3.75 -69.21
C THR A 7 9.91 2.71 -68.12
N LEU A 8 8.93 1.83 -68.37
CA LEU A 8 8.63 0.63 -67.59
C LEU A 8 9.75 -0.42 -67.67
N MET A 9 10.02 -1.12 -66.57
CA MET A 9 10.31 -2.54 -66.58
C MET A 9 9.68 -3.20 -65.36
N ALA A 10 8.65 -4.02 -65.64
CA ALA A 10 8.05 -4.94 -64.70
C ALA A 10 8.97 -6.13 -64.47
N LEU A 11 9.12 -6.58 -63.22
CA LEU A 11 9.51 -7.94 -62.87
C LEU A 11 8.77 -8.39 -61.61
N ALA A 12 8.45 -9.67 -61.62
CA ALA A 12 7.40 -10.28 -60.84
C ALA A 12 7.67 -10.41 -59.32
N VAL A 13 6.55 -10.38 -58.62
CA VAL A 13 6.26 -10.78 -57.23
C VAL A 13 6.99 -12.07 -56.81
N PRO A 14 7.44 -12.16 -55.55
CA PRO A 14 6.81 -13.18 -54.72
C PRO A 14 6.14 -12.55 -53.50
N ALA A 15 4.86 -12.86 -53.35
CA ALA A 15 4.05 -12.56 -52.20
C ALA A 15 4.58 -13.46 -51.08
N MET A 16 5.47 -12.93 -50.26
CA MET A 16 5.86 -13.58 -49.03
C MET A 16 4.76 -13.28 -48.01
N LEU A 17 3.85 -14.23 -47.84
CA LEU A 17 2.97 -14.32 -46.68
C LEU A 17 3.86 -14.43 -45.44
N ILE A 18 4.17 -13.30 -44.83
CA ILE A 18 4.74 -13.28 -43.48
C ILE A 18 3.59 -13.68 -42.55
N THR A 19 3.51 -14.97 -42.24
CA THR A 19 2.76 -15.47 -41.10
C THR A 19 3.34 -14.78 -39.86
N GLY A 20 2.63 -13.77 -39.37
CA GLY A 20 2.99 -13.02 -38.17
C GLY A 20 2.93 -13.92 -36.94
N ALA A 21 4.05 -14.56 -36.61
CA ALA A 21 4.31 -15.03 -35.26
C ALA A 21 4.89 -13.85 -34.48
N SER A 22 4.03 -12.99 -33.96
CA SER A 22 4.43 -12.03 -32.93
C SER A 22 4.99 -12.83 -31.75
N PRO A 23 6.23 -12.58 -31.28
CA PRO A 23 6.68 -13.17 -30.03
C PRO A 23 5.81 -12.58 -28.92
N ALA A 24 4.91 -13.38 -28.37
CA ALA A 24 4.23 -13.04 -27.13
C ALA A 24 5.32 -12.95 -26.05
N THR A 25 5.78 -11.74 -25.75
CA THR A 25 6.55 -11.49 -24.54
C THR A 25 5.63 -11.82 -23.37
N ALA A 26 5.84 -12.98 -22.74
CA ALA A 26 5.18 -13.31 -21.50
C ALA A 26 5.64 -12.28 -20.46
N THR A 27 4.81 -11.28 -20.18
CA THR A 27 5.00 -10.41 -19.02
C THR A 27 4.93 -11.30 -17.79
N ALA A 28 6.04 -11.39 -17.06
CA ALA A 28 6.07 -12.05 -15.77
C ALA A 28 4.95 -11.44 -14.90
N ALA A 29 4.11 -12.28 -14.31
CA ALA A 29 3.16 -11.81 -13.32
C ALA A 29 3.95 -11.13 -12.19
N PRO A 30 3.50 -9.95 -11.68
CA PRO A 30 4.16 -9.35 -10.54
C PRO A 30 4.28 -10.38 -9.42
N ALA A 31 5.46 -10.43 -8.79
CA ALA A 31 5.67 -11.26 -7.62
C ALA A 31 4.56 -10.96 -6.59
N ALA A 32 4.01 -12.02 -6.00
CA ALA A 32 2.96 -11.88 -5.00
C ALA A 32 3.48 -10.97 -3.88
N GLU A 33 2.75 -9.89 -3.64
CA GLU A 33 3.07 -8.97 -2.57
C GLU A 33 2.88 -9.66 -1.21
N VAL A 34 3.76 -9.39 -0.26
CA VAL A 34 3.63 -9.91 1.10
C VAL A 34 2.59 -9.08 1.85
N HIS A 35 1.51 -9.72 2.29
CA HIS A 35 0.46 -9.04 3.05
C HIS A 35 0.71 -9.13 4.56
N CYS A 36 0.37 -8.07 5.29
CA CYS A 36 0.38 -8.13 6.75
C CYS A 36 -0.78 -9.00 7.20
N THR A 37 -0.51 -9.96 8.09
CA THR A 37 -1.55 -10.88 8.60
C THR A 37 -1.87 -10.64 10.06
N SER A 38 -1.01 -9.91 10.78
CA SER A 38 -1.17 -9.58 12.19
C SER A 38 -0.47 -8.26 12.53
N PHE A 39 -0.13 -8.03 13.79
CA PHE A 39 0.59 -6.85 14.24
C PHE A 39 1.67 -7.19 15.27
N SER A 40 2.56 -6.24 15.53
CA SER A 40 3.56 -6.30 16.59
C SER A 40 3.31 -5.22 17.63
N ASN A 41 3.52 -5.58 18.89
CA ASN A 41 3.47 -4.69 20.04
C ASN A 41 4.78 -3.90 20.12
N VAL A 42 4.73 -2.64 19.73
CA VAL A 42 5.89 -1.73 19.75
C VAL A 42 5.81 -0.83 20.98
N ASN A 43 6.78 -0.96 21.88
CA ASN A 43 6.83 -0.15 23.10
C ASN A 43 7.05 1.34 22.79
N VAL A 44 6.36 2.19 23.54
CA VAL A 44 6.52 3.65 23.48
C VAL A 44 7.45 4.10 24.61
N SER A 45 8.76 3.95 24.40
CA SER A 45 9.78 4.09 25.47
C SER A 45 9.74 5.42 26.24
N TRP A 46 9.33 6.51 25.60
CA TRP A 46 9.24 7.82 26.25
C TRP A 46 8.01 7.98 27.17
N ALA A 47 6.98 7.16 26.98
CA ALA A 47 5.76 7.21 27.78
C ALA A 47 5.82 6.26 28.99
N GLY A 48 6.65 5.22 28.92
CA GLY A 48 6.82 4.21 29.96
C GLY A 48 6.65 2.79 29.42
N PRO A 49 7.12 1.76 30.17
CA PRO A 49 7.11 0.37 29.72
C PRO A 49 5.69 -0.18 29.50
N GLN A 50 4.65 0.50 30.01
CA GLN A 50 3.28 0.04 29.89
C GLN A 50 2.57 0.41 28.59
N TYR A 51 3.14 1.35 27.84
CA TYR A 51 2.52 1.90 26.64
C TYR A 51 3.09 1.25 25.39
N PHE A 52 2.19 0.90 24.48
CA PHE A 52 2.54 0.20 23.26
C PHE A 52 1.63 0.59 22.11
N MET A 53 2.07 0.32 20.89
CA MET A 53 1.32 0.50 19.65
C MET A 53 1.15 -0.85 18.98
N HIS A 54 0.00 -1.06 18.33
CA HIS A 54 -0.20 -2.17 17.40
C HIS A 54 0.23 -1.73 16.00
N VAL A 55 1.38 -2.21 15.54
CA VAL A 55 1.90 -1.90 14.20
C VAL A 55 1.72 -3.11 13.29
N PRO A 56 0.97 -3.00 12.16
CA PRO A 56 0.77 -4.10 11.22
C PRO A 56 2.09 -4.76 10.78
N SER A 57 2.14 -6.09 10.81
CA SER A 57 3.33 -6.87 10.51
C SER A 57 3.00 -8.23 9.89
N THR A 58 4.01 -8.94 9.38
CA THR A 58 3.80 -10.21 8.65
C THR A 58 3.16 -11.29 9.51
N SER A 59 3.40 -11.27 10.83
CA SER A 59 2.78 -12.17 11.82
C SER A 59 2.89 -11.57 13.22
N TRP A 60 2.16 -12.16 14.20
CA TRP A 60 2.11 -11.68 15.58
C TRP A 60 3.51 -11.46 16.16
N ASP A 61 3.79 -10.25 16.66
CA ASP A 61 5.07 -9.86 17.28
C ASP A 61 6.33 -10.21 16.46
N SER A 62 6.21 -10.27 15.13
CA SER A 62 7.36 -10.52 14.25
C SER A 62 8.32 -9.35 14.13
N TYR A 63 7.86 -8.12 14.42
CA TYR A 63 8.57 -6.87 14.13
C TYR A 63 9.01 -6.74 12.66
N ASN A 64 8.39 -7.53 11.76
CA ASN A 64 8.62 -7.48 10.33
C ASN A 64 7.48 -6.69 9.68
N TYR A 65 7.79 -5.45 9.31
CA TYR A 65 6.85 -4.49 8.73
C TYR A 65 6.95 -4.42 7.20
N ASP A 66 7.74 -5.33 6.59
CA ASP A 66 7.89 -5.44 5.14
C ASP A 66 6.70 -6.19 4.53
N CYS A 67 5.51 -5.61 4.74
CA CYS A 67 4.24 -6.15 4.30
C CYS A 67 3.26 -5.03 3.96
N VAL A 68 2.18 -5.38 3.28
CA VAL A 68 1.15 -4.43 2.84
C VAL A 68 -0.23 -4.81 3.36
N LEU A 69 -1.03 -3.80 3.67
CA LEU A 69 -2.49 -3.92 3.75
C LEU A 69 -3.13 -3.11 2.62
N ALA A 70 -4.03 -3.75 1.88
CA ALA A 70 -4.73 -3.17 0.75
C ALA A 70 -6.15 -3.73 0.64
N ARG A 71 -6.92 -3.18 -0.32
CA ARG A 71 -8.32 -3.57 -0.52
C ARG A 71 -8.47 -5.08 -0.68
N GLY A 72 -9.37 -5.68 0.11
CA GLY A 72 -9.65 -7.11 0.12
C GLY A 72 -8.98 -7.88 1.26
N ASP A 73 -8.01 -7.28 1.95
CA ASP A 73 -7.44 -7.87 3.17
C ASP A 73 -8.47 -7.93 4.29
N ARG A 74 -8.54 -9.09 4.96
CA ARG A 74 -9.50 -9.38 6.02
C ARG A 74 -8.86 -10.09 7.19
N ASN A 75 -8.24 -9.33 8.10
CA ASN A 75 -7.47 -9.88 9.20
C ASN A 75 -7.28 -8.87 10.34
N VAL A 76 -6.65 -9.32 11.43
CA VAL A 76 -6.45 -8.50 12.63
C VAL A 76 -5.51 -7.31 12.41
N ALA A 77 -4.63 -7.37 11.42
CA ALA A 77 -3.77 -6.23 11.07
C ALA A 77 -4.59 -5.06 10.50
N VAL A 78 -5.62 -5.36 9.70
CA VAL A 78 -6.58 -4.35 9.21
C VAL A 78 -7.29 -3.68 10.39
N LYS A 79 -7.71 -4.47 11.38
CA LYS A 79 -8.34 -3.92 12.60
C LYS A 79 -7.41 -2.94 13.32
N ALA A 80 -6.16 -3.31 13.54
CA ALA A 80 -5.16 -2.44 14.18
C ALA A 80 -4.95 -1.13 13.40
N LEU A 81 -4.91 -1.21 12.06
CA LEU A 81 -4.85 -0.04 11.19
C LEU A 81 -6.10 0.84 11.32
N GLN A 82 -7.31 0.26 11.30
CA GLN A 82 -8.58 0.98 11.43
C GLN A 82 -8.69 1.72 12.77
N GLU A 83 -8.28 1.08 13.88
CA GLU A 83 -8.23 1.71 15.20
C GLU A 83 -7.34 2.97 15.20
N SER A 84 -6.15 2.87 14.60
CA SER A 84 -5.23 4.00 14.49
C SER A 84 -5.71 5.07 13.51
N LEU A 85 -6.34 4.71 12.39
CA LEU A 85 -6.96 5.66 11.45
C LEU A 85 -8.06 6.48 12.12
N ASN A 86 -8.87 5.85 12.97
CA ASN A 86 -9.91 6.53 13.71
C ASN A 86 -9.35 7.46 14.78
N ALA A 87 -8.40 6.97 15.58
CA ALA A 87 -7.86 7.72 16.72
C ALA A 87 -6.91 8.85 16.30
N CYS A 88 -6.00 8.58 15.38
CA CYS A 88 -4.90 9.49 15.04
C CYS A 88 -5.17 10.37 13.84
N TYR A 89 -6.13 9.96 12.99
CA TYR A 89 -6.46 10.67 11.74
C TYR A 89 -7.95 11.02 11.62
N GLY A 90 -8.77 10.76 12.65
CA GLY A 90 -10.17 11.19 12.73
C GLY A 90 -11.07 10.62 11.63
N GLN A 91 -10.79 9.42 11.12
CA GLN A 91 -11.44 8.91 9.91
C GLN A 91 -12.89 8.43 10.10
N GLY A 92 -13.30 8.09 11.33
CA GLY A 92 -14.69 7.71 11.64
C GLY A 92 -15.22 6.51 10.86
N ILE A 93 -14.37 5.54 10.54
CA ILE A 93 -14.72 4.32 9.81
C ILE A 93 -15.04 3.15 10.75
N ALA A 94 -15.66 2.09 10.22
CA ALA A 94 -15.85 0.85 10.97
C ALA A 94 -14.49 0.20 11.31
N THR A 95 -14.43 -0.43 12.49
CA THR A 95 -13.32 -1.27 12.94
C THR A 95 -13.75 -2.73 12.87
N ASP A 96 -13.78 -3.27 11.66
CA ASP A 96 -14.40 -4.56 11.32
C ASP A 96 -13.41 -5.59 10.75
N SER A 97 -12.12 -5.27 10.70
CA SER A 97 -11.07 -6.10 10.10
C SER A 97 -11.19 -6.28 8.58
N ASP A 98 -12.07 -5.57 7.88
CA ASP A 98 -12.19 -5.62 6.41
C ASP A 98 -11.60 -4.35 5.77
N PHE A 99 -10.59 -4.51 4.92
CA PHE A 99 -10.02 -3.41 4.18
C PHE A 99 -10.89 -3.13 2.95
N GLY A 100 -12.02 -2.48 3.22
CA GLY A 100 -12.96 -2.04 2.19
C GLY A 100 -12.62 -0.66 1.61
N THR A 101 -13.52 -0.15 0.76
CA THR A 101 -13.39 1.18 0.15
C THR A 101 -13.27 2.30 1.18
N ALA A 102 -13.92 2.18 2.34
CA ALA A 102 -13.81 3.17 3.41
C ALA A 102 -12.41 3.20 4.03
N THR A 103 -11.82 2.04 4.31
CA THR A 103 -10.46 1.91 4.84
C THR A 103 -9.42 2.40 3.83
N GLU A 104 -9.56 2.07 2.54
CA GLU A 104 -8.64 2.59 1.52
C GLU A 104 -8.67 4.12 1.42
N ARG A 105 -9.86 4.72 1.43
CA ARG A 105 -10.01 6.18 1.45
C ARG A 105 -9.37 6.77 2.70
N ALA A 106 -9.55 6.13 3.85
CA ALA A 106 -8.97 6.57 5.11
C ALA A 106 -7.43 6.51 5.10
N VAL A 107 -6.84 5.46 4.55
CA VAL A 107 -5.39 5.37 4.33
C VAL A 107 -4.91 6.50 3.42
N ARG A 108 -5.60 6.76 2.31
CA ARG A 108 -5.26 7.86 1.39
C ARG A 108 -5.29 9.22 2.08
N ASN A 109 -6.26 9.45 2.96
CA ASN A 109 -6.34 10.69 3.75
C ASN A 109 -5.15 10.82 4.71
N ALA A 110 -4.83 9.76 5.44
CA ALA A 110 -3.67 9.74 6.35
C ALA A 110 -2.35 9.96 5.60
N GLN A 111 -2.16 9.32 4.44
CA GLN A 111 -1.01 9.53 3.57
C GLN A 111 -0.91 11.00 3.10
N ASN A 112 -2.03 11.61 2.69
CA ASN A 112 -2.05 13.04 2.33
C ASN A 112 -1.70 13.95 3.51
N GLU A 113 -2.13 13.62 4.72
CA GLU A 113 -1.73 14.35 5.93
C GLU A 113 -0.22 14.23 6.18
N ILE A 114 0.32 13.02 6.10
CA ILE A 114 1.76 12.78 6.23
C ILE A 114 2.54 13.60 5.19
N ILE A 115 2.10 13.61 3.93
CA ILE A 115 2.75 14.40 2.87
C ILE A 115 2.72 15.90 3.21
N ARG A 116 1.61 16.41 3.75
CA ARG A 116 1.52 17.83 4.15
C ARG A 116 2.46 18.17 5.31
N THR A 117 2.68 17.23 6.24
CA THR A 117 3.54 17.44 7.40
C THR A 117 5.02 17.28 7.08
N PHE A 118 5.39 16.29 6.27
CA PHE A 118 6.78 15.87 6.07
C PHE A 118 7.31 16.06 4.63
N GLY A 119 6.47 16.51 3.70
CA GLY A 119 6.79 16.64 2.28
C GLY A 119 6.55 15.36 1.48
N ASN A 120 7.10 15.27 0.28
CA ASN A 120 6.89 14.14 -0.65
C ASN A 120 7.66 12.86 -0.24
N VAL A 121 7.46 12.40 0.98
CA VAL A 121 8.12 11.19 1.56
C VAL A 121 7.42 9.89 1.17
N LEU A 122 6.18 9.96 0.68
CA LEU A 122 5.38 8.82 0.25
C LEU A 122 4.35 9.26 -0.82
N VAL A 123 3.65 8.27 -1.40
CA VAL A 123 2.56 8.48 -2.35
C VAL A 123 1.23 8.20 -1.66
N ALA A 124 0.21 9.04 -1.93
CA ALA A 124 -1.15 8.82 -1.46
C ALA A 124 -1.90 7.83 -2.35
N ASP A 125 -1.49 6.56 -2.33
CA ASP A 125 -2.01 5.48 -3.17
C ASP A 125 -3.18 4.69 -2.53
N GLY A 126 -3.47 4.90 -1.24
CA GLY A 126 -4.50 4.20 -0.48
C GLY A 126 -4.07 2.81 0.02
N ARG A 127 -2.81 2.43 -0.15
CA ARG A 127 -2.24 1.16 0.31
C ARG A 127 -1.36 1.41 1.52
N PHE A 128 -1.49 0.58 2.54
CA PHE A 128 -0.69 0.70 3.74
C PHE A 128 0.52 -0.21 3.63
N GLY A 129 1.63 0.30 3.07
CA GLY A 129 2.88 -0.43 2.94
C GLY A 129 3.99 0.04 3.88
N PRO A 130 5.21 -0.51 3.78
CA PRO A 130 6.30 -0.27 4.72
C PRO A 130 6.68 1.20 4.83
N ILE A 131 6.68 1.92 3.70
CA ILE A 131 6.95 3.37 3.67
C ILE A 131 5.85 4.12 4.43
N THR A 132 4.58 3.84 4.16
CA THR A 132 3.47 4.45 4.90
C THR A 132 3.59 4.15 6.39
N SER A 133 3.82 2.89 6.77
CA SER A 133 3.98 2.47 8.16
C SER A 133 5.11 3.21 8.89
N SER A 134 6.21 3.57 8.22
CA SER A 134 7.33 4.29 8.85
C SER A 134 6.99 5.73 9.22
N TRP A 135 6.03 6.36 8.55
CA TRP A 135 5.61 7.73 8.79
C TRP A 135 4.25 7.84 9.45
N PHE A 136 3.58 6.71 9.66
CA PHE A 136 2.24 6.66 10.22
C PHE A 136 2.26 6.86 11.74
N LYS A 137 1.20 7.46 12.27
CA LYS A 137 0.95 7.58 13.69
C LYS A 137 0.00 6.47 14.13
N PHE A 138 0.42 5.69 15.11
CA PHE A 138 -0.38 4.61 15.68
C PHE A 138 -0.98 5.04 17.01
N GLN A 139 -2.18 4.52 17.29
CA GLN A 139 -2.80 4.69 18.59
C GLN A 139 -1.97 4.01 19.66
N ILE A 140 -1.80 4.70 20.79
CA ILE A 140 -1.13 4.17 21.97
C ILE A 140 -2.16 3.51 22.89
N TYR A 141 -1.83 2.30 23.36
CA TYR A 141 -2.59 1.52 24.32
C TYR A 141 -1.83 1.40 25.64
N ASP A 142 -2.57 1.22 26.73
CA ASP A 142 -2.03 1.01 28.08
C ASP A 142 -2.27 -0.44 28.54
N HIS A 143 -1.22 -1.26 28.65
CA HIS A 143 -1.39 -2.67 28.96
C HIS A 143 -1.77 -2.92 30.43
N TRP A 144 -1.34 -2.04 31.34
CA TRP A 144 -1.70 -2.14 32.76
C TRP A 144 -3.17 -1.81 32.99
N ASN A 145 -3.75 -0.98 32.12
CA ASN A 145 -5.17 -0.69 32.09
C ASN A 145 -5.92 -1.56 31.06
N GLY A 146 -5.51 -2.82 30.90
CA GLY A 146 -6.23 -3.82 30.11
C GLY A 146 -6.19 -3.62 28.59
N GLY A 147 -5.17 -2.91 28.09
CA GLY A 147 -5.06 -2.57 26.66
C GLY A 147 -6.03 -1.46 26.25
N THR A 148 -6.36 -0.55 27.16
CA THR A 148 -7.26 0.56 26.85
C THR A 148 -6.58 1.57 25.92
N PRO A 149 -7.27 2.07 24.89
CA PRO A 149 -6.81 3.19 24.08
C PRO A 149 -6.58 4.43 24.94
N THR A 150 -5.42 5.08 24.79
CA THR A 150 -5.10 6.30 25.54
C THR A 150 -5.58 7.58 24.85
N GLY A 151 -5.97 7.50 23.58
CA GLY A 151 -6.25 8.66 22.71
C GLY A 151 -5.00 9.40 22.23
N ASN A 152 -3.81 9.02 22.71
CA ASN A 152 -2.54 9.56 22.23
C ASN A 152 -2.00 8.74 21.05
N CYS A 153 -1.16 9.37 20.24
CA CYS A 153 -0.61 8.78 19.03
C CYS A 153 0.91 8.97 18.96
N ALA A 154 1.61 7.97 18.45
CA ALA A 154 3.07 8.00 18.27
C ALA A 154 3.48 7.37 16.94
N HIS A 155 4.68 7.72 16.49
CA HIS A 155 5.36 7.00 15.42
C HIS A 155 6.08 5.77 15.98
N ARG A 156 6.29 4.76 15.14
CA ARG A 156 7.16 3.62 15.45
C ARG A 156 8.61 4.06 15.70
#